data_AF-A0A918B0W8-F1
#
_entry.id   AF-A0A918B0W8-F1
#
_cell.length_a   1.000
_cell.length_b   1.000
_cell.length_c   1.000
_cell.angle_alpha   90.00
_cell.angle_beta   90.00
_cell.angle_gamma   90.00
#
_symmetry.space_group_name_H-M   'P 1'
#
loop_
_entity.id
_entity.type
_entity.pdbx_description
1 polymer ?
#
loop_
_entity_poly.entity_id
_entity_poly.type
_entity_poly.pdbx_seq_one_letter_code
_entity_poly.pdbx_strand_id
1 'polypeptide(L)'
;MTGSVRGERMLGRLMQDSHTATFEQLPNLIARHGADAGLHDVVIFVVDLRDTVLRQVTGRGADAGEGGTRVAIDGTLPGRAYQRVDLLAEPDTGTHRNLRRWWVPVTDGVERLGVLRADTATDDAQTRDVLRDLASMVALLLLSKRSFSDSFARLVRTEPMNVAAEMQWNLMPPPAYAGHGVTVGAVLEPAYGVGGDAFDYAVAGTILHLSVFDAMGHDTAAGITANVAVAACRNARRQGMSLPDTSQAVEETLSQQFGSTRYVTGILAELDLVTGRLTFVNRGHPLPLLLRDGRWTTELACTPAGPMGTGLGLPVIPCHEQLEPGDRLLLYTDGVVEARGAWGNQFGRDRFVEFVLRHHSGRHTVHETLRRLMHSVLEHHAGELDDDATVLLAEWRGGHQDALTP
;
A
#
# COMPACT_ATOMS: atom_id res chain seq x y z
N MET A 1 31.03 -26.99 3.78
CA MET A 1 30.15 -25.97 4.42
C MET A 1 28.73 -26.39 4.15
N THR A 2 27.88 -26.44 5.17
CA THR A 2 26.44 -26.70 5.04
C THR A 2 25.76 -25.54 4.30
N GLY A 3 24.56 -25.74 3.76
CA GLY A 3 23.84 -24.70 3.01
C GLY A 3 23.51 -23.46 3.85
N SER A 4 23.20 -23.61 5.14
CA SER A 4 22.86 -22.47 6.04
C SER A 4 24.06 -21.53 6.22
N VAL A 5 25.26 -22.08 6.42
CA VAL A 5 26.48 -21.26 6.56
C VAL A 5 26.81 -20.50 5.26
N ARG A 6 26.44 -21.07 4.10
CA ARG A 6 26.57 -20.35 2.82
C ARG A 6 25.54 -19.22 2.70
N GLY A 7 24.28 -19.48 3.06
CA GLY A 7 23.20 -18.48 3.08
C GLY A 7 23.50 -17.30 3.99
N GLU A 8 23.89 -17.55 5.25
CA GLU A 8 24.23 -16.50 6.22
C GLU A 8 25.39 -15.63 5.74
N ARG A 9 26.45 -16.24 5.19
CA ARG A 9 27.60 -15.50 4.64
C ARG A 9 27.22 -14.69 3.41
N MET A 10 26.34 -15.22 2.56
CA MET A 10 25.81 -14.53 1.38
C MET A 10 25.06 -13.26 1.81
N LEU A 11 24.13 -13.36 2.76
CA LEU A 11 23.35 -12.22 3.24
C LEU A 11 24.24 -11.15 3.89
N GLY A 12 25.20 -11.57 4.72
CA GLY A 12 26.12 -10.64 5.38
C GLY A 12 26.99 -9.85 4.40
N ARG A 13 27.46 -10.49 3.33
CA ARG A 13 28.24 -9.84 2.27
C ARG A 13 27.37 -8.96 1.37
N LEU A 14 26.19 -9.42 1.01
CA LEU A 14 25.23 -8.65 0.23
C LEU A 14 24.87 -7.34 0.95
N MET A 15 24.59 -7.42 2.25
CA MET A 15 24.32 -6.24 3.09
C MET A 15 25.51 -5.28 3.07
N GLN A 16 26.74 -5.76 3.29
CA GLN A 16 27.95 -4.92 3.28
C GLN A 16 28.15 -4.20 1.94
N ASP A 17 28.09 -4.93 0.83
CA ASP A 17 28.27 -4.37 -0.52
C ASP A 17 27.13 -3.42 -0.91
N SER A 18 25.92 -3.65 -0.41
CA SER A 18 24.73 -2.86 -0.78
C SER A 18 24.75 -1.42 -0.29
N HIS A 19 25.55 -1.12 0.74
CA HIS A 19 25.62 0.23 1.32
C HIS A 19 26.03 1.28 0.27
N THR A 20 26.93 0.92 -0.64
CA THR A 20 27.41 1.80 -1.72
C THR A 20 26.75 1.52 -3.07
N ALA A 21 25.83 0.56 -3.15
CA ALA A 21 25.19 0.20 -4.42
C ALA A 21 24.09 1.18 -4.82
N THR A 22 23.98 1.45 -6.11
CA THR A 22 22.82 2.13 -6.72
C THR A 22 21.70 1.12 -7.04
N PHE A 23 20.51 1.61 -7.37
CA PHE A 23 19.39 0.76 -7.79
C PHE A 23 19.73 -0.09 -9.03
N GLU A 24 20.41 0.50 -10.01
CA GLU A 24 20.81 -0.14 -11.27
C GLU A 24 21.82 -1.27 -11.05
N GLN A 25 22.59 -1.22 -9.96
CA GLN A 25 23.58 -2.23 -9.61
C GLN A 25 22.97 -3.43 -8.86
N LEU A 26 21.78 -3.28 -8.27
CA LEU A 26 21.12 -4.33 -7.49
C LEU A 26 20.98 -5.67 -8.22
N PRO A 27 20.48 -5.77 -9.46
CA PRO A 27 20.27 -7.07 -10.10
C PRO A 27 21.56 -7.87 -10.24
N ASN A 28 22.66 -7.23 -10.65
CA ASN A 28 23.97 -7.88 -10.76
C ASN A 28 24.55 -8.24 -9.39
N LEU A 29 24.38 -7.35 -8.40
CA LEU A 29 24.87 -7.57 -7.04
C LEU A 29 24.18 -8.78 -6.39
N ILE A 30 22.85 -8.84 -6.48
CA ILE A 30 22.02 -9.90 -5.92
C ILE A 30 22.29 -11.23 -6.64
N ALA A 31 22.41 -11.22 -7.98
CA ALA A 31 22.75 -12.43 -8.73
C ALA A 31 24.12 -12.99 -8.37
N ARG A 32 25.13 -12.13 -8.20
CA ARG A 32 26.48 -12.52 -7.78
C ARG A 32 26.48 -13.17 -6.39
N HIS A 33 25.85 -12.53 -5.41
CA HIS A 33 25.79 -13.07 -4.05
C HIS A 33 24.91 -14.32 -3.96
N GLY A 34 23.79 -14.38 -4.68
CA GLY A 34 22.95 -15.59 -4.78
C GLY A 34 23.72 -16.80 -5.30
N ALA A 35 24.64 -16.62 -6.25
CA ALA A 35 25.50 -17.69 -6.76
C ALA A 35 26.42 -18.30 -5.69
N ASP A 36 26.92 -17.50 -4.74
CA ASP A 36 27.71 -18.00 -3.60
C ASP A 36 26.90 -18.94 -2.68
N ALA A 37 25.56 -18.80 -2.70
CA ALA A 37 24.62 -19.66 -1.97
C ALA A 37 24.05 -20.81 -2.81
N GLY A 38 24.49 -20.99 -4.07
CA GLY A 38 24.00 -22.05 -4.97
C GLY A 38 22.68 -21.73 -5.66
N LEU A 39 22.28 -20.45 -5.70
CA LEU A 39 21.16 -19.97 -6.50
C LEU A 39 21.67 -19.56 -7.89
N HIS A 40 20.88 -19.86 -8.92
CA HIS A 40 21.19 -19.57 -10.31
C HIS A 40 20.08 -18.72 -10.94
N ASP A 41 20.38 -18.03 -12.04
CA ASP A 41 19.39 -17.21 -12.79
C ASP A 41 18.52 -16.30 -11.89
N VAL A 42 19.16 -15.69 -10.89
CA VAL A 42 18.49 -14.84 -9.91
C VAL A 42 18.09 -13.53 -10.57
N VAL A 43 16.78 -13.27 -10.64
CA VAL A 43 16.20 -12.10 -11.32
C VAL A 43 15.11 -11.49 -10.46
N ILE A 44 15.09 -10.16 -10.39
CA ILE A 44 14.14 -9.39 -9.59
C ILE A 44 13.09 -8.81 -10.52
N PHE A 45 11.83 -8.89 -10.10
CA PHE A 45 10.71 -8.21 -10.71
C PHE A 45 10.06 -7.31 -9.67
N VAL A 46 9.78 -6.05 -10.05
CA VAL A 46 9.02 -5.12 -9.22
C VAL A 46 7.62 -4.94 -9.79
N VAL A 47 6.64 -4.71 -8.92
CA VAL A 47 5.27 -4.42 -9.30
C VAL A 47 5.11 -2.97 -9.77
N ASP A 48 4.20 -2.71 -10.71
CA ASP A 48 3.79 -1.35 -11.08
C ASP A 48 2.83 -0.72 -10.06
N LEU A 49 2.62 0.59 -10.12
CA LEU A 49 1.81 1.33 -9.14
C LEU A 49 0.34 0.86 -9.04
N ARG A 50 -0.19 0.18 -10.06
CA ARG A 50 -1.57 -0.32 -10.09
C ARG A 50 -1.68 -1.81 -9.79
N ASP A 51 -0.57 -2.46 -9.42
CA ASP A 51 -0.48 -3.91 -9.21
C ASP A 51 -1.07 -4.75 -10.35
N THR A 52 -0.76 -4.39 -11.60
CA THR A 52 -1.21 -5.09 -12.80
C THR A 52 -0.12 -5.96 -13.42
N VAL A 53 1.14 -5.55 -13.31
CA VAL A 53 2.28 -6.17 -13.98
C VAL A 53 3.55 -6.19 -13.12
N LEU A 54 4.31 -7.26 -13.29
CA LEU A 54 5.65 -7.43 -12.77
C LEU A 54 6.66 -7.07 -13.86
N ARG A 55 7.54 -6.11 -13.59
CA ARG A 55 8.58 -5.62 -14.50
C ARG A 55 9.97 -5.99 -14.01
N GLN A 56 10.74 -6.63 -14.87
CA GLN A 56 12.09 -7.08 -14.55
C GLN A 56 13.03 -5.90 -14.30
N VAL A 57 13.78 -5.96 -13.21
CA VAL A 57 14.90 -5.05 -12.93
C VAL A 57 16.15 -5.60 -13.64
N THR A 58 16.59 -4.94 -14.71
CA THR A 58 17.77 -5.34 -15.50
C THR A 58 19.01 -4.52 -15.17
N GLY A 59 18.85 -3.34 -14.57
CA GLY A 59 19.95 -2.39 -14.35
C GLY A 59 20.38 -1.61 -15.59
N ARG A 60 19.61 -1.69 -16.68
CA ARG A 60 19.94 -1.07 -17.97
C ARG A 60 18.86 -0.08 -18.41
N GLY A 61 19.29 0.98 -19.11
CA GLY A 61 18.41 2.02 -19.60
C GLY A 61 17.93 2.99 -18.52
N ALA A 62 17.11 3.97 -18.90
CA ALA A 62 16.68 5.05 -18.01
C ALA A 62 15.78 4.57 -16.85
N ASP A 63 15.04 3.48 -17.05
CA ASP A 63 14.18 2.86 -16.04
C ASP A 63 14.81 1.62 -15.39
N ALA A 64 16.10 1.35 -15.65
CA ALA A 64 16.77 0.11 -15.24
C ALA A 64 16.02 -1.18 -15.66
N GLY A 65 15.13 -1.12 -16.65
CA GLY A 65 14.29 -2.22 -17.13
C GLY A 65 14.52 -2.58 -18.59
N GLU A 66 15.47 -1.95 -19.29
CA GLU A 66 15.67 -2.11 -20.72
C GLU A 66 15.95 -3.57 -21.10
N GLY A 67 15.21 -4.06 -22.12
CA GLY A 67 15.26 -5.44 -22.58
C GLY A 67 14.78 -6.48 -21.54
N GLY A 68 14.15 -6.02 -20.46
CA GLY A 68 13.58 -6.87 -19.42
C GLY A 68 12.21 -7.43 -19.78
N THR A 69 11.81 -8.48 -19.08
CA THR A 69 10.50 -9.12 -19.25
C THR A 69 9.42 -8.35 -18.48
N ARG A 70 8.22 -8.25 -19.07
CA ARG A 70 7.00 -7.80 -18.40
C ARG A 70 6.05 -8.99 -18.28
N VAL A 71 5.52 -9.22 -17.08
CA VAL A 71 4.61 -10.34 -16.81
C VAL A 71 3.33 -9.82 -16.17
N ALA A 72 2.17 -10.22 -16.68
CA ALA A 72 0.89 -9.90 -16.06
C ALA A 72 0.79 -10.55 -14.67
N ILE A 73 0.22 -9.85 -13.69
CA ILE A 73 -0.05 -10.46 -12.39
C ILE A 73 -1.19 -11.48 -12.52
N ASP A 74 -2.29 -11.09 -13.15
CA ASP A 74 -3.42 -12.00 -13.31
C ASP A 74 -3.14 -13.07 -14.36
N GLY A 75 -3.49 -14.32 -14.03
CA GLY A 75 -3.37 -15.46 -14.93
C GLY A 75 -1.97 -16.08 -15.06
N THR A 76 -0.95 -15.58 -14.37
CA THR A 76 0.42 -16.11 -14.46
C THR A 76 0.90 -16.77 -13.17
N LEU A 77 1.91 -17.65 -13.26
CA LEU A 77 2.54 -18.26 -12.09
C LEU A 77 3.27 -17.24 -11.18
N PRO A 78 4.14 -16.34 -11.69
CA PRO A 78 4.76 -15.30 -10.87
C PRO A 78 3.73 -14.38 -10.21
N GLY A 79 2.67 -14.02 -10.94
CA GLY A 79 1.58 -13.23 -10.37
C GLY A 79 0.82 -13.97 -9.28
N ARG A 80 0.65 -15.29 -9.37
CA ARG A 80 0.10 -16.11 -8.28
C ARG A 80 0.99 -16.11 -7.04
N ALA A 81 2.32 -16.20 -7.20
CA ALA A 81 3.27 -16.10 -6.10
C ALA A 81 3.15 -14.74 -5.41
N TYR A 82 3.08 -13.66 -6.19
CA TYR A 82 2.84 -12.29 -5.72
C TYR A 82 1.50 -12.14 -4.95
N GLN A 83 0.41 -12.62 -5.52
CA GLN A 83 -0.95 -12.47 -4.96
C GLN A 83 -1.16 -13.23 -3.65
N ARG A 84 -0.58 -14.42 -3.54
CA ARG A 84 -0.74 -15.30 -2.38
C ARG A 84 0.35 -15.14 -1.34
N VAL A 85 1.44 -14.45 -1.68
CA VAL A 85 2.65 -14.39 -0.85
C VAL A 85 3.18 -15.81 -0.59
N ASP A 86 3.15 -16.65 -1.64
CA ASP A 86 3.56 -18.05 -1.60
C ASP A 86 4.82 -18.28 -2.43
N LEU A 87 5.77 -19.06 -1.90
CA LEU A 87 6.91 -19.57 -2.66
C LEU A 87 6.44 -20.70 -3.59
N LEU A 88 6.52 -20.48 -4.91
CA LEU A 88 6.01 -21.39 -5.93
C LEU A 88 7.13 -21.90 -6.85
N ALA A 89 7.16 -23.21 -7.10
CA ALA A 89 8.02 -23.78 -8.12
C ALA A 89 7.32 -23.80 -9.49
N GLU A 90 8.05 -23.57 -10.56
CA GLU A 90 7.58 -23.93 -11.91
C GLU A 90 7.40 -25.45 -12.02
N PRO A 91 6.36 -25.93 -12.72
CA PRO A 91 6.22 -27.33 -13.05
C PRO A 91 7.43 -27.81 -13.87
N ASP A 92 7.92 -29.01 -13.57
CA ASP A 92 8.97 -29.63 -14.37
C ASP A 92 8.43 -29.89 -15.79
N THR A 93 9.01 -29.23 -16.78
CA THR A 93 8.63 -29.36 -18.20
C THR A 93 9.43 -30.44 -18.92
N GLY A 94 10.27 -31.20 -18.21
CA GLY A 94 11.10 -32.26 -18.79
C GLY A 94 12.24 -31.74 -19.67
N THR A 95 12.53 -30.44 -19.62
CA THR A 95 13.71 -29.86 -20.29
C THR A 95 14.94 -30.08 -19.41
N HIS A 96 16.03 -30.57 -20.02
CA HIS A 96 17.26 -31.12 -19.41
C HIS A 96 18.08 -30.21 -18.45
N ARG A 97 17.48 -29.23 -17.78
CA ARG A 97 18.13 -28.52 -16.68
C ARG A 97 17.83 -29.29 -15.40
N ASN A 98 18.86 -29.86 -14.76
CA ASN A 98 18.80 -30.39 -13.39
C ASN A 98 18.56 -29.28 -12.33
N LEU A 99 17.83 -28.22 -12.70
CA LEU A 99 17.57 -27.05 -11.89
C LEU A 99 16.06 -26.82 -11.84
N ARG A 100 15.56 -26.56 -10.65
CA ARG A 100 14.18 -26.19 -10.39
C ARG A 100 14.07 -24.68 -10.25
N ARG A 101 13.17 -24.08 -11.01
CA ARG A 101 12.86 -22.65 -10.98
C ARG A 101 11.81 -22.31 -9.94
N TRP A 102 12.05 -21.25 -9.19
CA TRP A 102 11.20 -20.74 -8.13
C TRP A 102 10.79 -19.30 -8.39
N TRP A 103 9.59 -18.97 -7.94
CA TRP A 103 9.04 -17.64 -7.82
C TRP A 103 8.79 -17.37 -6.34
N VAL A 104 9.49 -16.39 -5.80
CA VAL A 104 9.48 -16.05 -4.38
C VAL A 104 8.92 -14.63 -4.24
N PRO A 105 7.89 -14.41 -3.43
CA PRO A 105 7.37 -13.06 -3.20
C PRO A 105 8.42 -12.19 -2.51
N VAL A 106 8.55 -10.95 -2.95
CA VAL A 106 9.40 -9.93 -2.33
C VAL A 106 8.48 -8.98 -1.56
N THR A 107 8.46 -9.11 -0.24
CA THR A 107 7.55 -8.38 0.65
C THR A 107 8.30 -7.73 1.82
N ASP A 108 7.76 -6.61 2.30
CA ASP A 108 8.12 -6.03 3.59
C ASP A 108 6.87 -5.98 4.47
N GLY A 109 6.79 -6.88 5.44
CA GLY A 109 5.54 -7.18 6.14
C GLY A 109 4.42 -7.57 5.16
N VAL A 110 3.42 -6.70 5.01
CA VAL A 110 2.28 -6.87 4.09
C VAL A 110 2.39 -6.04 2.80
N GLU A 111 3.40 -5.16 2.69
CA GLU A 111 3.71 -4.47 1.44
C GLU A 111 4.32 -5.49 0.47
N ARG A 112 3.81 -5.51 -0.76
CA ARG A 112 4.28 -6.43 -1.79
C ARG A 112 5.02 -5.62 -2.84
N LEU A 113 6.30 -5.88 -3.00
CA LEU A 113 7.17 -5.10 -3.88
C LEU A 113 7.36 -5.80 -5.24
N GLY A 114 7.12 -7.11 -5.31
CA GLY A 114 7.19 -7.89 -6.53
C GLY A 114 7.57 -9.35 -6.26
N VAL A 115 8.40 -9.93 -7.13
CA VAL A 115 8.86 -11.32 -7.01
C VAL A 115 10.32 -11.48 -7.40
N LEU A 116 10.98 -12.46 -6.79
CA LEU A 116 12.31 -12.95 -7.14
C LEU A 116 12.16 -14.28 -7.88
N ARG A 117 12.81 -14.39 -9.03
CA ARG A 117 13.02 -15.66 -9.72
C ARG A 117 14.39 -16.21 -9.36
N ALA A 118 14.50 -17.49 -9.06
CA ALA A 118 15.79 -18.17 -8.90
C ALA A 118 15.68 -19.66 -9.21
N ASP A 119 16.77 -20.22 -9.76
CA ASP A 119 16.93 -21.63 -10.10
C ASP A 119 17.81 -22.31 -9.04
N THR A 120 17.45 -23.54 -8.65
CA THR A 120 18.14 -24.29 -7.57
C THR A 120 18.33 -25.75 -7.97
N ALA A 121 19.40 -26.38 -7.47
CA ALA A 121 19.65 -27.80 -7.75
C ALA A 121 18.84 -28.76 -6.85
N THR A 122 18.35 -28.27 -5.71
CA THR A 122 17.65 -29.06 -4.68
C THR A 122 16.34 -28.40 -4.27
N ASP A 123 15.40 -29.20 -3.78
CA ASP A 123 14.15 -28.75 -3.17
C ASP A 123 14.06 -29.27 -1.73
N ASP A 124 14.95 -28.80 -0.87
CA ASP A 124 14.92 -29.07 0.56
C ASP A 124 14.54 -27.81 1.36
N ALA A 125 14.22 -27.99 2.64
CA ALA A 125 13.79 -26.89 3.51
C ALA A 125 14.85 -25.77 3.57
N GLN A 126 16.13 -26.12 3.62
CA GLN A 126 17.23 -25.17 3.69
C GLN A 126 17.35 -24.32 2.42
N THR A 127 17.17 -24.90 1.24
CA THR A 127 17.12 -24.14 -0.02
C THR A 127 15.95 -23.16 -0.03
N ARG A 128 14.77 -23.58 0.44
CA ARG A 128 13.59 -22.70 0.52
C ARG A 128 13.80 -21.56 1.51
N ASP A 129 14.48 -21.80 2.62
CA ASP A 129 14.79 -20.76 3.60
C ASP A 129 15.77 -19.74 3.01
N VAL A 130 16.83 -20.18 2.33
CA VAL A 130 17.77 -19.28 1.62
C VAL A 130 17.06 -18.42 0.57
N LEU A 131 16.09 -18.98 -0.16
CA LEU A 131 15.26 -18.25 -1.11
C LEU A 131 14.42 -17.15 -0.44
N ARG A 132 13.78 -17.47 0.69
CA ARG A 132 12.99 -16.51 1.47
C ARG A 132 13.86 -15.42 2.07
N ASP A 133 14.97 -15.78 2.70
CA ASP A 133 15.88 -14.82 3.32
C ASP A 133 16.47 -13.86 2.29
N LEU A 134 16.83 -14.37 1.10
CA LEU A 134 17.26 -13.51 0.00
C LEU A 134 16.13 -12.59 -0.45
N ALA A 135 14.91 -13.08 -0.63
CA ALA A 135 13.77 -12.24 -1.02
C ALA A 135 13.48 -11.14 0.02
N SER A 136 13.56 -11.44 1.32
CA SER A 136 13.45 -10.45 2.39
C SER A 136 14.58 -9.41 2.35
N MET A 137 15.82 -9.84 2.11
CA MET A 137 16.94 -8.91 1.91
C MET A 137 16.71 -8.02 0.68
N VAL A 138 16.26 -8.60 -0.44
CA VAL A 138 15.92 -7.83 -1.66
C VAL A 138 14.84 -6.80 -1.37
N ALA A 139 13.81 -7.13 -0.58
CA ALA A 139 12.78 -6.18 -0.18
C ALA A 139 13.39 -4.97 0.55
N LEU A 140 14.21 -5.20 1.57
CA LEU A 140 14.90 -4.13 2.31
C LEU A 140 15.82 -3.30 1.40
N LEU A 141 16.51 -3.93 0.45
CA LEU A 141 17.36 -3.23 -0.51
C LEU A 141 16.53 -2.35 -1.44
N LEU A 142 15.43 -2.84 -2.00
CA LEU A 142 14.53 -2.05 -2.84
C LEU A 142 13.99 -0.84 -2.07
N LEU A 143 13.52 -1.03 -0.84
CA LEU A 143 13.03 0.04 0.02
C LEU A 143 14.11 1.08 0.35
N SER A 144 15.35 0.65 0.58
CA SER A 144 16.46 1.55 0.87
C SER A 144 16.89 2.41 -0.33
N LYS A 145 16.60 1.98 -1.56
CA LYS A 145 17.05 2.65 -2.79
C LYS A 145 15.93 3.38 -3.53
N ARG A 146 14.66 3.00 -3.33
CA ARG A 146 13.52 3.55 -4.10
C ARG A 146 13.39 5.07 -4.01
N SER A 147 13.61 5.66 -2.84
CA SER A 147 13.39 7.10 -2.60
C SER A 147 14.41 8.02 -3.27
N PHE A 148 15.52 7.47 -3.77
CA PHE A 148 16.59 8.23 -4.44
C PHE A 148 16.88 7.73 -5.86
N SER A 149 15.96 6.95 -6.45
CA SER A 149 16.14 6.36 -7.79
C SER A 149 15.01 6.75 -8.74
N ASP A 150 15.32 7.66 -9.67
CA ASP A 150 14.46 7.95 -10.82
C ASP A 150 14.21 6.71 -11.67
N SER A 151 15.18 5.79 -11.75
CA SER A 151 15.02 4.56 -12.51
C SER A 151 13.97 3.65 -11.88
N PHE A 152 13.95 3.50 -10.55
CA PHE A 152 12.86 2.81 -9.87
C PHE A 152 11.51 3.49 -10.13
N ALA A 153 11.44 4.82 -9.97
CA ALA A 153 10.21 5.57 -10.22
C ALA A 153 9.69 5.38 -11.65
N ARG A 154 10.57 5.38 -12.66
CA ARG A 154 10.19 5.07 -14.06
C ARG A 154 9.82 3.61 -14.29
N LEU A 155 10.45 2.68 -13.57
CA LEU A 155 10.20 1.25 -13.72
C LEU A 155 8.81 0.87 -13.20
N VAL A 156 8.35 1.44 -12.09
CA VAL A 156 7.04 1.12 -11.51
C VAL A 156 5.88 1.86 -12.20
N ARG A 157 6.17 2.78 -13.12
CA ARG A 157 5.14 3.51 -13.89
C ARG A 157 4.91 2.84 -15.25
N THR A 158 3.66 2.51 -15.54
CA THR A 158 3.21 2.03 -16.86
C THR A 158 2.67 3.15 -17.74
N GLU A 159 2.36 4.31 -17.16
CA GLU A 159 1.76 5.46 -17.82
C GLU A 159 2.42 6.77 -17.33
N PRO A 160 2.29 7.88 -18.09
CA PRO A 160 2.74 9.20 -17.64
C PRO A 160 1.98 9.67 -16.41
N MET A 161 2.70 10.19 -15.42
CA MET A 161 2.12 10.72 -14.18
C MET A 161 2.01 12.25 -14.25
N ASN A 162 0.87 12.81 -13.81
CA ASN A 162 0.70 14.26 -13.69
C ASN A 162 1.42 14.81 -12.44
N VAL A 163 1.51 16.14 -12.31
CA VAL A 163 2.23 16.76 -11.18
C VAL A 163 1.52 16.54 -9.83
N ALA A 164 0.19 16.57 -9.81
CA ALA A 164 -0.59 16.34 -8.58
C ALA A 164 -0.32 14.94 -8.00
N ALA A 165 -0.39 13.92 -8.86
CA ALA A 165 -0.04 12.54 -8.54
C ALA A 165 1.41 12.38 -8.10
N GLU A 166 2.37 13.01 -8.78
CA GLU A 166 3.76 13.01 -8.34
C GLU A 166 3.90 13.58 -6.93
N MET A 167 3.16 14.64 -6.61
CA MET A 167 3.19 15.26 -5.29
C MET A 167 2.52 14.39 -4.22
N GLN A 168 1.36 13.78 -4.50
CA GLN A 168 0.63 12.94 -3.54
C GLN A 168 1.39 11.63 -3.25
N TRP A 169 1.88 10.92 -4.27
CA TRP A 169 2.63 9.67 -4.08
C TRP A 169 3.92 9.85 -3.29
N ASN A 170 4.59 11.00 -3.43
CA ASN A 170 5.78 11.31 -2.63
C ASN A 170 5.46 11.75 -1.20
N LEU A 171 4.22 12.17 -0.91
CA LEU A 171 3.81 12.61 0.42
C LEU A 171 3.22 11.48 1.28
N MET A 172 2.44 10.60 0.66
CA MET A 172 1.70 9.54 1.34
C MET A 172 2.64 8.48 1.96
N PRO A 173 2.24 7.84 3.07
CA PRO A 173 2.98 6.69 3.59
C PRO A 173 2.88 5.49 2.63
N PRO A 174 3.70 4.43 2.83
CA PRO A 174 3.60 3.21 2.04
C PRO A 174 2.17 2.65 2.02
N PRO A 175 1.71 2.03 0.93
CA PRO A 175 0.32 1.58 0.78
C PRO A 175 -0.05 0.43 1.71
N ALA A 176 0.90 -0.19 2.43
CA ALA A 176 0.58 -1.22 3.39
C ALA A 176 1.54 -1.20 4.60
N TYR A 177 1.02 -1.58 5.76
CA TYR A 177 1.78 -1.72 7.00
C TYR A 177 1.23 -2.90 7.81
N ALA A 178 2.11 -3.64 8.48
CA ALA A 178 1.70 -4.61 9.49
C ALA A 178 2.64 -4.57 10.68
N GLY A 179 2.07 -4.53 11.88
CA GLY A 179 2.82 -4.49 13.12
C GLY A 179 1.91 -4.15 14.30
N HIS A 180 2.36 -4.36 15.53
CA HIS A 180 1.63 -3.95 16.74
C HIS A 180 0.18 -4.47 16.83
N GLY A 181 -0.10 -5.64 16.24
CA GLY A 181 -1.45 -6.22 16.23
C GLY A 181 -2.41 -5.51 15.27
N VAL A 182 -1.93 -4.77 14.28
CA VAL A 182 -2.75 -4.15 13.23
C VAL A 182 -2.15 -4.36 11.85
N THR A 183 -3.02 -4.48 10.85
CA THR A 183 -2.66 -4.39 9.44
C THR A 183 -3.37 -3.20 8.82
N VAL A 184 -2.62 -2.34 8.12
CA VAL A 184 -3.15 -1.22 7.35
C VAL A 184 -2.90 -1.50 5.87
N GLY A 185 -3.88 -1.19 5.03
CA GLY A 185 -3.69 -1.11 3.59
C GLY A 185 -4.38 0.13 3.05
N ALA A 186 -3.85 0.67 1.96
CA ALA A 186 -4.37 1.83 1.28
C ALA A 186 -4.28 1.63 -0.23
N VAL A 187 -5.26 2.17 -0.95
CA VAL A 187 -5.26 2.24 -2.41
C VAL A 187 -5.82 3.59 -2.84
N LEU A 188 -5.30 4.11 -3.94
CA LEU A 188 -5.67 5.39 -4.54
C LEU A 188 -5.66 5.21 -6.07
N GLU A 189 -6.78 5.51 -6.71
CA GLU A 189 -6.90 5.61 -8.17
C GLU A 189 -7.60 6.92 -8.56
N PRO A 190 -7.32 7.51 -9.72
CA PRO A 190 -6.35 7.08 -10.73
C PRO A 190 -4.89 7.24 -10.28
N ALA A 191 -4.10 6.17 -10.36
CA ALA A 191 -2.72 6.16 -9.84
C ALA A 191 -1.80 7.22 -10.50
N TYR A 192 -2.04 7.54 -11.77
CA TYR A 192 -1.21 8.48 -12.54
C TYR A 192 -1.85 9.88 -12.70
N GLY A 193 -3.12 9.99 -12.34
CA GLY A 193 -3.96 11.14 -12.63
C GLY A 193 -4.60 11.80 -11.41
N VAL A 194 -4.36 11.26 -10.20
CA VAL A 194 -4.98 11.74 -8.96
C VAL A 194 -4.93 13.26 -8.84
N GLY A 195 -6.06 13.84 -8.45
CA GLY A 195 -6.31 15.28 -8.40
C GLY A 195 -6.18 15.89 -7.01
N GLY A 196 -6.84 15.33 -5.99
CA GLY A 196 -7.10 15.97 -4.70
C GLY A 196 -7.20 15.01 -3.51
N ASP A 197 -7.24 13.69 -3.72
CA ASP A 197 -7.28 12.73 -2.62
C ASP A 197 -5.92 12.51 -1.93
N ALA A 198 -5.92 12.27 -0.63
CA ALA A 198 -4.74 11.82 0.10
C ALA A 198 -5.11 11.01 1.35
N PHE A 199 -4.25 10.06 1.70
CA PHE A 199 -4.32 9.37 2.98
C PHE A 199 -3.03 9.55 3.80
N ASP A 200 -3.16 9.47 5.13
CA ASP A 200 -2.03 9.38 6.05
C ASP A 200 -2.31 8.34 7.12
N TYR A 201 -1.26 7.66 7.58
CA TYR A 201 -1.30 6.88 8.79
C TYR A 201 0.06 6.88 9.47
N ALA A 202 0.07 6.68 10.78
CA ALA A 202 1.29 6.51 11.55
C ALA A 202 1.01 5.70 12.81
N VAL A 203 1.97 4.88 13.23
CA VAL A 203 1.93 4.21 14.53
C VAL A 203 2.87 4.96 15.48
N ALA A 204 2.33 5.45 16.59
CA ALA A 204 3.05 6.14 17.66
C ALA A 204 2.83 5.42 18.98
N GLY A 205 3.77 4.55 19.36
CA GLY A 205 3.61 3.67 20.51
C GLY A 205 2.44 2.71 20.31
N THR A 206 1.38 2.87 21.11
CA THR A 206 0.16 2.06 21.03
C THR A 206 -0.96 2.72 20.23
N ILE A 207 -0.74 3.91 19.67
CA ILE A 207 -1.78 4.62 18.92
C ILE A 207 -1.51 4.48 17.43
N LEU A 208 -2.51 3.98 16.70
CA LEU A 208 -2.56 4.07 15.24
C LEU A 208 -3.36 5.33 14.87
N HIS A 209 -2.72 6.26 14.18
CA HIS A 209 -3.38 7.40 13.56
C HIS A 209 -3.75 7.05 12.12
N LEU A 210 -4.96 7.43 11.70
CA LEU A 210 -5.48 7.26 10.35
C LEU A 210 -6.09 8.58 9.89
N SER A 211 -5.90 8.94 8.63
CA SER A 211 -6.56 10.10 8.04
C SER A 211 -6.80 9.90 6.56
N VAL A 212 -7.97 10.31 6.08
CA VAL A 212 -8.30 10.42 4.65
C VAL A 212 -8.78 11.85 4.41
N PHE A 213 -8.30 12.42 3.31
CA PHE A 213 -8.54 13.77 2.88
C PHE A 213 -8.99 13.75 1.42
N ASP A 214 -10.00 14.55 1.10
CA ASP A 214 -10.49 14.79 -0.25
C ASP A 214 -10.57 16.31 -0.44
N ALA A 215 -9.71 16.82 -1.32
CA ALA A 215 -9.62 18.25 -1.60
C ALA A 215 -10.54 18.66 -2.74
N MET A 216 -11.18 19.83 -2.61
CA MET A 216 -12.06 20.34 -3.64
C MET A 216 -11.35 20.55 -4.99
N GLY A 217 -11.88 19.85 -6.00
CA GLY A 217 -11.42 19.86 -7.38
C GLY A 217 -10.43 18.73 -7.67
N HIS A 218 -10.05 18.58 -8.94
CA HIS A 218 -9.16 17.52 -9.41
C HIS A 218 -7.94 18.09 -10.15
N ASP A 219 -7.57 19.34 -9.85
CA ASP A 219 -6.45 20.06 -10.48
C ASP A 219 -5.20 20.04 -9.59
N THR A 220 -4.07 20.52 -10.10
CA THR A 220 -2.83 20.62 -9.32
C THR A 220 -3.00 21.41 -8.02
N ALA A 221 -3.92 22.38 -8.00
CA ALA A 221 -4.23 23.14 -6.79
C ALA A 221 -4.98 22.31 -5.74
N ALA A 222 -5.84 21.37 -6.13
CA ALA A 222 -6.43 20.39 -5.23
C ALA A 222 -5.34 19.51 -4.60
N GLY A 223 -4.40 18.98 -5.39
CA GLY A 223 -3.27 18.19 -4.88
C GLY A 223 -2.37 18.97 -3.91
N ILE A 224 -2.12 20.26 -4.18
CA ILE A 224 -1.43 21.15 -3.24
C ILE A 224 -2.24 21.32 -1.95
N THR A 225 -3.57 21.47 -2.06
CA THR A 225 -4.46 21.65 -0.90
C THR A 225 -4.45 20.41 0.00
N ALA A 226 -4.60 19.21 -0.59
CA ALA A 226 -4.49 17.93 0.11
C ALA A 226 -3.14 17.78 0.81
N ASN A 227 -2.05 18.15 0.13
CA ASN A 227 -0.71 18.09 0.70
C ASN A 227 -0.52 19.01 1.89
N VAL A 228 -1.04 20.24 1.83
CA VAL A 228 -1.04 21.17 2.97
C VAL A 228 -1.84 20.59 4.13
N ALA A 229 -2.99 19.96 3.87
CA ALA A 229 -3.80 19.32 4.90
C ALA A 229 -3.06 18.17 5.59
N VAL A 230 -2.46 17.26 4.83
CA VAL A 230 -1.64 16.16 5.37
C VAL A 230 -0.44 16.70 6.16
N ALA A 231 0.25 17.72 5.67
CA ALA A 231 1.38 18.33 6.37
C ALA A 231 0.97 19.00 7.68
N ALA A 232 -0.14 19.74 7.69
CA ALA A 232 -0.70 20.37 8.89
C ALA A 232 -1.15 19.32 9.92
N CYS A 233 -1.85 18.28 9.47
CA CYS A 233 -2.24 17.14 10.30
C CYS A 233 -1.02 16.49 10.98
N ARG A 234 0.01 16.17 10.20
CA ARG A 234 1.28 15.60 10.71
C ARG A 234 1.97 16.53 11.68
N ASN A 235 2.01 17.83 11.39
CA ASN A 235 2.64 18.83 12.24
C ASN A 235 1.95 18.93 13.60
N ALA A 236 0.62 19.11 13.62
CA ALA A 236 -0.18 19.20 14.84
C ALA A 236 -0.11 17.90 15.66
N ARG A 237 -0.26 16.74 15.00
CA ARG A 237 -0.10 15.42 15.64
C ARG A 237 1.26 15.28 16.33
N ARG A 238 2.35 15.65 15.65
CA ARG A 238 3.72 15.54 16.20
C ARG A 238 4.00 16.55 17.32
N GLN A 239 3.19 17.59 17.45
CA GLN A 239 3.21 18.51 18.59
C GLN A 239 2.37 18.00 19.77
N GLY A 240 1.74 16.83 19.66
CA GLY A 240 0.93 16.24 20.72
C GLY A 240 -0.43 16.90 20.89
N MET A 241 -0.95 17.57 19.86
CA MET A 241 -2.29 18.14 19.88
C MET A 241 -3.36 17.05 19.92
N SER A 242 -4.52 17.35 20.51
CA SER A 242 -5.66 16.42 20.50
C SER A 242 -6.22 16.25 19.08
N LEU A 243 -7.05 15.23 18.87
CA LEU A 243 -7.66 14.97 17.56
C LEU A 243 -8.54 16.15 17.06
N PRO A 244 -9.43 16.77 17.88
CA PRO A 244 -10.11 18.00 17.49
C PRO A 244 -9.17 19.14 17.14
N ASP A 245 -8.18 19.41 17.98
CA ASP A 245 -7.21 20.50 17.78
C ASP A 245 -6.39 20.28 16.52
N THR A 246 -6.05 19.02 16.19
CA THR A 246 -5.37 18.65 14.96
C THR A 246 -6.23 18.99 13.75
N SER A 247 -7.52 18.63 13.74
CA SER A 247 -8.42 18.98 12.64
C SER A 247 -8.63 20.50 12.52
N GLN A 248 -8.58 21.22 13.64
CA GLN A 248 -8.70 22.67 13.68
C GLN A 248 -7.44 23.36 13.17
N ALA A 249 -6.25 22.84 13.49
CA ALA A 249 -4.99 23.32 12.94
C ALA A 249 -4.91 23.14 11.41
N VAL A 250 -5.51 22.06 10.88
CA VAL A 250 -5.65 21.86 9.43
C VAL A 250 -6.56 22.92 8.82
N GLU A 251 -7.75 23.17 9.40
CA GLU A 251 -8.64 24.26 9.00
C GLU A 251 -7.89 25.60 8.96
N GLU A 252 -7.23 25.98 10.05
CA GLU A 252 -6.53 27.26 10.17
C GLU A 252 -5.41 27.39 9.14
N THR A 253 -4.64 26.34 8.92
CA THR A 253 -3.56 26.34 7.91
C THR A 253 -4.12 26.51 6.50
N LEU A 254 -5.20 25.80 6.15
CA LEU A 254 -5.84 25.91 4.85
C LEU A 254 -6.47 27.30 4.65
N SER A 255 -7.15 27.84 5.66
CA SER A 255 -7.74 29.18 5.59
C SER A 255 -6.66 30.27 5.45
N GLN A 256 -5.53 30.15 6.15
CA GLN A 256 -4.40 31.08 6.01
C GLN A 256 -3.77 31.01 4.61
N GLN A 257 -3.63 29.80 4.05
CA GLN A 257 -2.97 29.60 2.77
C GLN A 257 -3.87 29.95 1.57
N PHE A 258 -5.17 29.68 1.65
CA PHE A 258 -6.09 29.75 0.50
C PHE A 258 -7.29 30.68 0.69
N GLY A 259 -7.40 31.39 1.81
CA GLY A 259 -8.46 32.39 2.03
C GLY A 259 -9.88 31.83 1.88
N SER A 260 -10.10 30.58 2.30
CA SER A 260 -11.37 29.84 2.20
C SER A 260 -11.86 29.51 0.78
N THR A 261 -11.02 29.70 -0.24
CA THR A 261 -11.36 29.33 -1.63
C THR A 261 -11.13 27.86 -1.93
N ARG A 262 -10.29 27.19 -1.13
CA ARG A 262 -10.02 25.75 -1.20
C ARG A 262 -10.30 25.15 0.17
N TYR A 263 -10.85 23.95 0.15
CA TYR A 263 -11.18 23.20 1.35
C TYR A 263 -10.96 21.72 1.13
N VAL A 264 -10.93 20.98 2.23
CA VAL A 264 -10.68 19.54 2.28
C VAL A 264 -11.73 18.90 3.18
N THR A 265 -12.46 17.92 2.67
CA THR A 265 -13.24 17.02 3.50
C THR A 265 -12.32 15.94 4.07
N GLY A 266 -12.64 15.37 5.24
CA GLY A 266 -11.84 14.25 5.72
C GLY A 266 -12.31 13.61 7.02
N ILE A 267 -11.77 12.41 7.26
CA ILE A 267 -11.83 11.72 8.55
C ILE A 267 -10.42 11.75 9.15
N LEU A 268 -10.31 12.13 10.42
CA LEU A 268 -9.11 11.90 11.21
C LEU A 268 -9.49 10.97 12.37
N ALA A 269 -8.67 9.96 12.62
CA ALA A 269 -8.94 8.93 13.60
C ALA A 269 -7.68 8.48 14.36
N GLU A 270 -7.90 8.04 15.60
CA GLU A 270 -6.93 7.44 16.50
C GLU A 270 -7.50 6.13 17.03
N LEU A 271 -6.76 5.04 16.86
CA LEU A 271 -7.08 3.74 17.41
C LEU A 271 -6.04 3.37 18.47
N ASP A 272 -6.50 3.20 19.71
CA ASP A 272 -5.70 2.58 20.75
C ASP A 272 -5.57 1.07 20.48
N LEU A 273 -4.36 0.63 20.13
CA LEU A 273 -4.06 -0.75 19.76
C LEU A 273 -4.09 -1.72 20.94
N VAL A 274 -4.05 -1.22 22.18
CA VAL A 274 -4.16 -2.02 23.40
C VAL A 274 -5.62 -2.24 23.76
N THR A 275 -6.43 -1.18 23.76
CA THR A 275 -7.82 -1.27 24.22
C THR A 275 -8.83 -1.48 23.09
N GLY A 276 -8.45 -1.25 21.83
CA GLY A 276 -9.38 -1.24 20.69
C GLY A 276 -10.28 0.00 20.64
N ARG A 277 -9.95 1.05 21.40
CA ARG A 277 -10.79 2.26 21.43
C ARG A 277 -10.48 3.11 20.21
N LEU A 278 -11.44 3.21 19.29
CA LEU A 278 -11.40 4.14 18.17
C LEU A 278 -11.97 5.48 18.62
N THR A 279 -11.28 6.56 18.30
CA THR A 279 -11.76 7.93 18.41
C THR A 279 -11.57 8.61 17.06
N PHE A 280 -12.61 9.26 16.52
CA PHE A 280 -12.52 9.92 15.22
C PHE A 280 -13.30 11.23 15.17
N VAL A 281 -12.94 12.12 14.26
CA VAL A 281 -13.67 13.34 13.93
C VAL A 281 -14.02 13.34 12.46
N ASN A 282 -15.23 13.79 12.13
CA ASN A 282 -15.67 13.93 10.75
C ASN A 282 -15.70 15.41 10.34
N ARG A 283 -14.92 15.77 9.33
CA ARG A 283 -14.85 17.11 8.71
C ARG A 283 -15.56 17.12 7.37
N GLY A 284 -16.84 16.77 7.35
CA GLY A 284 -17.70 16.80 6.16
C GLY A 284 -17.45 15.69 5.14
N HIS A 285 -16.98 14.52 5.58
CA HIS A 285 -16.58 13.38 4.75
C HIS A 285 -17.57 12.20 4.89
N PRO A 286 -17.59 11.23 3.95
CA PRO A 286 -18.27 9.95 4.16
C PRO A 286 -17.91 9.29 5.49
N LEU A 287 -18.90 8.68 6.13
CA LEU A 287 -18.71 8.05 7.45
C LEU A 287 -17.90 6.76 7.32
N PRO A 288 -17.00 6.45 8.28
CA PRO A 288 -16.26 5.20 8.26
C PRO A 288 -17.20 3.98 8.36
N LEU A 289 -16.83 2.90 7.69
CA LEU A 289 -17.51 1.61 7.80
C LEU A 289 -16.71 0.69 8.72
N LEU A 290 -17.39 0.09 9.70
CA LEU A 290 -16.86 -0.96 10.55
C LEU A 290 -17.40 -2.31 10.09
N LEU A 291 -16.51 -3.25 9.80
CA LEU A 291 -16.84 -4.64 9.52
C LEU A 291 -16.48 -5.49 10.73
N ARG A 292 -17.49 -6.13 11.32
CA ARG A 292 -17.37 -7.05 12.44
C ARG A 292 -17.68 -8.49 12.03
N ASP A 293 -16.84 -9.42 12.48
CA ASP A 293 -16.94 -10.86 12.22
C ASP A 293 -17.10 -11.21 10.72
N GLY A 294 -16.58 -10.37 9.82
CA GLY A 294 -16.67 -10.58 8.37
C GLY A 294 -18.08 -10.64 7.79
N ARG A 295 -19.09 -10.21 8.56
CA ARG A 295 -20.51 -10.42 8.23
C ARG A 295 -21.35 -9.18 8.47
N TRP A 296 -21.00 -8.37 9.46
CA TRP A 296 -21.79 -7.22 9.88
C TRP A 296 -21.08 -5.94 9.50
N THR A 297 -21.77 -5.07 8.78
CA THR A 297 -21.27 -3.73 8.45
C THR A 297 -22.08 -2.68 9.17
N THR A 298 -21.42 -1.77 9.87
CA THR A 298 -22.05 -0.63 10.53
C THR A 298 -21.34 0.64 10.12
N GLU A 299 -22.11 1.63 9.68
CA GLU A 299 -21.62 2.98 9.45
C GLU A 299 -21.50 3.69 10.80
N LEU A 300 -20.30 4.17 11.12
CA LEU A 300 -20.03 4.74 12.43
C LEU A 300 -20.66 6.12 12.53
N ALA A 301 -21.72 6.24 13.32
CA ALA A 301 -22.43 7.49 13.49
C ALA A 301 -21.53 8.56 14.11
N CYS A 302 -21.45 9.71 13.44
CA CYS A 302 -20.74 10.87 13.95
C CYS A 302 -21.37 12.15 13.41
N THR A 303 -21.55 13.15 14.26
CA THR A 303 -22.03 14.45 13.80
C THR A 303 -20.90 15.14 13.02
N PRO A 304 -21.10 15.45 11.72
CA PRO A 304 -20.05 16.09 10.93
C PRO A 304 -19.86 17.54 11.36
N ALA A 305 -18.60 17.95 11.48
CA ALA A 305 -18.19 19.34 11.42
C ALA A 305 -18.01 19.80 9.95
N GLY A 306 -17.68 21.07 9.74
CA GLY A 306 -17.50 21.62 8.39
C GLY A 306 -16.23 21.10 7.69
N PRO A 307 -16.18 21.08 6.34
CA PRO A 307 -14.95 20.84 5.61
C PRO A 307 -13.84 21.80 6.05
N MET A 308 -12.61 21.29 6.14
CA MET A 308 -11.45 22.05 6.61
C MET A 308 -11.03 23.11 5.59
N GLY A 309 -10.79 24.34 6.05
CA GLY A 309 -10.46 25.51 5.23
C GLY A 309 -11.66 26.44 4.98
N THR A 310 -12.89 26.02 5.29
CA THR A 310 -14.10 26.79 4.98
C THR A 310 -14.42 27.89 5.99
N GLY A 311 -14.02 27.74 7.26
CA GLY A 311 -14.32 28.72 8.30
C GLY A 311 -15.79 28.72 8.76
N LEU A 312 -16.51 27.61 8.58
CA LEU A 312 -17.93 27.50 8.95
C LEU A 312 -18.19 27.59 10.47
N GLY A 313 -17.17 27.40 11.30
CA GLY A 313 -17.28 27.53 12.76
C GLY A 313 -18.15 26.48 13.44
N LEU A 314 -18.38 25.33 12.78
CA LEU A 314 -19.12 24.21 13.37
C LEU A 314 -18.27 23.51 14.45
N PRO A 315 -18.88 23.05 15.56
CA PRO A 315 -18.15 22.39 16.64
C PRO A 315 -17.56 21.07 16.16
N VAL A 316 -16.29 20.82 16.51
CA VAL A 316 -15.63 19.53 16.27
C VAL A 316 -15.86 18.62 17.47
N ILE A 317 -16.66 17.58 17.29
CA ILE A 317 -17.03 16.64 18.35
C ILE A 317 -16.39 15.28 18.02
N PRO A 318 -15.48 14.76 18.87
CA PRO A 318 -15.00 13.39 18.75
C PRO A 318 -16.13 12.38 18.91
N CYS A 319 -16.09 11.36 18.07
CA CYS A 319 -16.94 10.19 18.13
C CYS A 319 -16.08 9.00 18.54
N HIS A 320 -16.69 8.02 19.21
CA HIS A 320 -15.99 6.88 19.77
C HIS A 320 -16.67 5.58 19.36
N GLU A 321 -15.86 4.54 19.14
CA GLU A 321 -16.33 3.19 18.89
C GLU A 321 -15.39 2.19 19.59
N GLN A 322 -15.93 1.06 20.04
CA GLN A 322 -15.13 0.00 20.67
C GLN A 322 -14.98 -1.16 19.69
N LEU A 323 -13.77 -1.31 19.15
CA LEU A 323 -13.46 -2.42 18.25
C LEU A 323 -13.30 -3.71 19.03
N GLU A 324 -13.56 -4.81 18.33
CA GLU A 324 -13.23 -6.18 18.73
C GLU A 324 -12.05 -6.69 17.88
N PRO A 325 -11.20 -7.59 18.42
CA PRO A 325 -10.15 -8.21 17.61
C PRO A 325 -10.73 -8.91 16.36
N GLY A 326 -10.18 -8.60 15.20
CA GLY A 326 -10.66 -9.02 13.89
C GLY A 326 -11.47 -7.94 13.14
N ASP A 327 -11.89 -6.88 13.83
CA ASP A 327 -12.64 -5.79 13.21
C ASP A 327 -11.80 -5.06 12.15
N ARG A 328 -12.47 -4.68 11.06
CA ARG A 328 -11.89 -3.86 9.99
C ARG A 328 -12.59 -2.52 9.93
N LEU A 329 -11.81 -1.45 10.05
CA LEU A 329 -12.25 -0.08 9.83
C LEU A 329 -11.90 0.33 8.40
N LEU A 330 -12.87 0.84 7.65
CA LEU A 330 -12.70 1.36 6.29
C LEU A 330 -13.02 2.85 6.27
N LEU A 331 -12.06 3.62 5.81
CA LEU A 331 -12.18 5.02 5.45
C LEU A 331 -12.10 5.09 3.93
N TYR A 332 -12.96 5.86 3.29
CA TYR A 332 -13.03 5.91 1.83
C TYR A 332 -13.56 7.25 1.35
N THR A 333 -13.20 7.63 0.13
CA THR A 333 -13.71 8.82 -0.55
C THR A 333 -14.92 8.48 -1.41
N ASP A 334 -15.72 9.48 -1.74
CA ASP A 334 -16.95 9.31 -2.51
C ASP A 334 -16.69 8.75 -3.92
N GLY A 335 -15.54 9.02 -4.54
CA GLY A 335 -15.16 8.44 -5.83
C GLY A 335 -15.17 6.90 -5.86
N VAL A 336 -15.08 6.21 -4.71
CA VAL A 336 -15.25 4.74 -4.64
C VAL A 336 -16.70 4.30 -4.87
N VAL A 337 -17.67 5.05 -4.32
CA VAL A 337 -19.10 4.67 -4.32
C VAL A 337 -19.91 5.40 -5.38
N GLU A 338 -19.49 6.61 -5.75
CA GLU A 338 -20.16 7.48 -6.71
C GLU A 338 -19.66 7.32 -8.14
N ALA A 339 -18.55 6.61 -8.36
CA ALA A 339 -18.06 6.30 -9.71
C ALA A 339 -19.17 5.66 -10.56
N ARG A 340 -19.29 6.12 -11.82
CA ARG A 340 -20.41 5.79 -12.72
C ARG A 340 -19.98 4.88 -13.86
N GLY A 341 -20.72 3.79 -14.08
CA GLY A 341 -20.48 2.88 -15.20
C GLY A 341 -20.95 3.49 -16.54
N ALA A 342 -20.70 2.78 -17.64
CA ALA A 342 -21.08 3.21 -19.00
C ALA A 342 -22.58 3.53 -19.17
N TRP A 343 -23.44 2.98 -18.31
CA TRP A 343 -24.89 3.24 -18.29
C TRP A 343 -25.31 4.29 -17.24
N GLY A 344 -24.37 5.01 -16.64
CA GLY A 344 -24.59 6.07 -15.65
C GLY A 344 -24.93 5.59 -14.24
N ASN A 345 -24.96 4.26 -14.01
CA ASN A 345 -25.22 3.66 -12.71
C ASN A 345 -23.96 3.73 -11.82
N GLN A 346 -24.14 4.08 -10.55
CA GLN A 346 -23.03 4.10 -9.59
C GLN A 346 -22.54 2.68 -9.28
N PHE A 347 -21.27 2.53 -8.89
CA PHE A 347 -20.77 1.29 -8.28
C PHE A 347 -21.58 0.97 -7.03
N GLY A 348 -21.80 2.00 -6.20
CA GLY A 348 -22.71 1.97 -5.07
C GLY A 348 -22.11 1.35 -3.82
N ARG A 349 -22.54 1.88 -2.67
CA ARG A 349 -22.08 1.46 -1.34
C ARG A 349 -22.30 -0.03 -1.08
N ASP A 350 -23.43 -0.58 -1.51
CA ASP A 350 -23.77 -1.98 -1.24
C ASP A 350 -22.78 -2.96 -1.90
N ARG A 351 -22.34 -2.66 -3.14
CA ARG A 351 -21.33 -3.49 -3.82
C ARG A 351 -19.96 -3.36 -3.19
N PHE A 352 -19.58 -2.15 -2.77
CA PHE A 352 -18.34 -1.91 -2.04
C PHE A 352 -18.29 -2.71 -0.75
N VAL A 353 -19.35 -2.65 0.06
CA VAL A 353 -19.50 -3.42 1.28
C VAL A 353 -19.47 -4.92 1.00
N GLU A 354 -20.27 -5.39 0.04
CA GLU A 354 -20.35 -6.81 -0.31
C GLU A 354 -18.99 -7.35 -0.78
N PHE A 355 -18.25 -6.56 -1.56
CA PHE A 355 -16.93 -6.95 -2.05
C PHE A 355 -15.97 -7.22 -0.89
N VAL A 356 -15.90 -6.28 0.06
CA VAL A 356 -14.99 -6.37 1.20
C VAL A 356 -15.39 -7.54 2.10
N LEU A 357 -16.69 -7.75 2.32
CA LEU A 357 -17.21 -8.90 3.09
C LEU A 357 -16.85 -10.24 2.43
N ARG A 358 -17.03 -10.39 1.11
CA ARG A 358 -16.71 -11.63 0.39
C ARG A 358 -15.22 -11.98 0.45
N HIS A 359 -14.34 -10.98 0.55
CA HIS A 359 -12.90 -11.17 0.62
C HIS A 359 -12.35 -11.09 2.06
N HIS A 360 -13.21 -11.25 3.06
CA HIS A 360 -12.82 -11.34 4.46
C HIS A 360 -12.16 -12.69 4.82
N SER A 361 -12.52 -13.78 4.13
CA SER A 361 -12.09 -15.14 4.48
C SER A 361 -10.65 -15.46 4.03
N GLY A 362 -9.67 -14.93 4.77
CA GLY A 362 -8.39 -15.56 5.14
C GLY A 362 -7.36 -15.98 4.07
N ARG A 363 -7.61 -15.84 2.76
CA ARG A 363 -6.65 -16.26 1.72
C ARG A 363 -5.80 -15.13 1.13
N HIS A 364 -6.16 -13.89 1.40
CA HIS A 364 -5.52 -12.72 0.81
C HIS A 364 -5.12 -11.73 1.89
N THR A 365 -3.97 -11.08 1.70
CA THR A 365 -3.54 -9.96 2.53
C THR A 365 -4.49 -8.79 2.35
N VAL A 366 -4.53 -7.86 3.31
CA VAL A 366 -5.31 -6.61 3.19
C VAL A 366 -4.95 -5.87 1.90
N HIS A 367 -3.67 -5.81 1.56
CA HIS A 367 -3.17 -5.19 0.34
C HIS A 367 -3.75 -5.84 -0.93
N GLU A 368 -3.81 -7.18 -1.01
CA GLU A 368 -4.43 -7.87 -2.14
C GLU A 368 -5.95 -7.68 -2.18
N THR A 369 -6.62 -7.64 -1.04
CA THR A 369 -8.07 -7.37 -0.99
C THR A 369 -8.38 -5.97 -1.54
N LEU A 370 -7.61 -4.95 -1.18
CA LEU A 370 -7.79 -3.59 -1.71
C LEU A 370 -7.44 -3.50 -3.19
N ARG A 371 -6.39 -4.18 -3.65
CA ARG A 371 -6.09 -4.28 -5.09
C ARG A 371 -7.28 -4.84 -5.87
N ARG A 372 -7.83 -5.98 -5.44
CA ARG A 372 -8.96 -6.62 -6.12
C ARG A 372 -10.21 -5.76 -6.09
N LEU A 373 -10.46 -5.07 -4.97
CA LEU A 373 -11.55 -4.12 -4.87
C LEU A 373 -11.40 -3.04 -5.93
N MET A 374 -10.23 -2.41 -5.99
CA MET A 374 -10.01 -1.31 -6.89
C MET A 374 -10.06 -1.74 -8.35
N HIS A 375 -9.53 -2.91 -8.68
CA HIS A 375 -9.70 -3.50 -10.02
C HIS A 375 -11.16 -3.77 -10.35
N SER A 376 -11.97 -4.25 -9.40
CA SER A 376 -13.41 -4.44 -9.59
C SER A 376 -14.15 -3.11 -9.80
N VAL A 377 -13.73 -2.03 -9.14
CA VAL A 377 -14.26 -0.68 -9.36
C VAL A 377 -13.91 -0.24 -10.78
N LEU A 378 -12.63 -0.27 -11.16
CA LEU A 378 -12.17 0.13 -12.49
C LEU A 378 -12.82 -0.69 -13.62
N GLU A 379 -12.96 -2.01 -13.47
CA GLU A 379 -13.66 -2.87 -14.43
C GLU A 379 -15.13 -2.45 -14.60
N HIS A 380 -15.80 -2.05 -13.52
CA HIS A 380 -17.17 -1.55 -13.58
C HIS A 380 -17.29 -0.26 -14.40
N HIS A 381 -16.21 0.52 -14.46
CA HIS A 381 -16.13 1.83 -15.10
C HIS A 381 -15.37 1.82 -16.42
N ALA A 382 -15.15 0.65 -17.01
CA ALA A 382 -14.37 0.49 -18.25
C ALA A 382 -12.96 1.11 -18.19
N GLY A 383 -12.39 1.23 -16.97
CA GLY A 383 -11.05 1.73 -16.71
C GLY A 383 -10.92 3.24 -16.46
N GLU A 384 -12.01 4.01 -16.50
CA GLU A 384 -11.98 5.47 -16.29
C GLU A 384 -12.77 5.85 -15.04
N LEU A 385 -12.19 6.65 -14.15
CA LEU A 385 -12.88 7.22 -12.99
C LEU A 385 -13.13 8.71 -13.24
N ASP A 386 -14.31 9.18 -12.83
CA ASP A 386 -14.69 10.59 -12.91
C ASP A 386 -14.09 11.42 -11.76
N ASP A 387 -13.67 10.76 -10.68
CA ASP A 387 -13.09 11.37 -9.48
C ASP A 387 -12.04 10.44 -8.84
N ASP A 388 -11.30 10.96 -7.87
CA ASP A 388 -10.34 10.17 -7.11
C ASP A 388 -11.06 9.18 -6.18
N ALA A 389 -10.56 7.95 -6.16
CA ALA A 389 -11.07 6.84 -5.36
C ALA A 389 -9.98 6.34 -4.41
N THR A 390 -10.12 6.70 -3.14
CA THR A 390 -9.23 6.29 -2.06
C THR A 390 -9.94 5.35 -1.10
N VAL A 391 -9.24 4.29 -0.70
CA VAL A 391 -9.66 3.43 0.42
C VAL A 391 -8.48 3.23 1.36
N LEU A 392 -8.69 3.51 2.64
CA LEU A 392 -7.78 3.18 3.73
C LEU A 392 -8.46 2.18 4.67
N LEU A 393 -7.87 1.00 4.79
CA LEU A 393 -8.37 -0.10 5.62
C LEU A 393 -7.41 -0.36 6.78
N ALA A 394 -7.94 -0.48 7.99
CA ALA A 394 -7.21 -0.97 9.16
C ALA A 394 -7.91 -2.20 9.75
N GLU A 395 -7.19 -3.32 9.87
CA GLU A 395 -7.62 -4.54 10.54
C GLU A 395 -6.93 -4.66 11.89
N TRP A 396 -7.66 -4.52 12.99
CA TRP A 396 -7.11 -4.64 14.34
C TRP A 396 -7.26 -6.07 14.85
N ARG A 397 -6.18 -6.67 15.36
CA ARG A 397 -6.12 -8.07 15.83
C ARG A 397 -5.80 -8.21 17.31
N GLY A 398 -5.97 -7.17 18.11
CA GLY A 398 -5.86 -7.24 19.57
C GLY A 398 -4.50 -7.75 20.09
N GLY A 399 -3.40 -7.42 19.40
CA GLY A 399 -2.05 -7.81 19.83
C GLY A 399 -1.57 -9.20 19.35
N HIS A 400 -2.37 -9.95 18.58
CA HIS A 400 -1.95 -11.22 17.98
C HIS A 400 -1.05 -11.00 16.75
N GLN A 401 0.23 -10.67 17.00
CA GLN A 401 1.20 -10.38 15.94
C GLN A 401 1.56 -11.61 15.10
N ASP A 402 1.61 -12.80 15.70
CA ASP A 402 2.02 -14.04 15.02
C ASP A 402 1.08 -14.48 13.88
N ALA A 403 -0.13 -13.90 13.81
CA ALA A 403 -1.07 -14.15 12.72
C ALA A 403 -0.93 -13.15 11.55
N LEU A 404 -0.17 -12.07 11.69
CA LEU A 404 -0.11 -10.95 10.73
C LEU A 404 0.71 -11.26 9.47
N THR A 405 1.59 -12.26 9.54
CA THR A 405 2.40 -12.73 8.41
C THR A 405 1.78 -14.03 7.89
N PRO A 406 1.47 -14.14 6.58
CA PRO A 406 0.87 -15.35 6.00
C PRO A 406 1.76 -16.59 6.10
#